data_AF-A0A0D6AE19-F1
#
_entry.id   AF-A0A0D6AE19-F1
#
_cell.length_a   1.000
_cell.length_b   1.000
_cell.length_c   1.000
_cell.angle_alpha   90.00
_cell.angle_beta   90.00
_cell.angle_gamma   90.00
#
_symmetry.space_group_name_H-M   'P 1'
#
loop_
_entity.id
_entity.type
_entity.pdbx_description
1 polymer ?
#
loop_
_entity_poly.entity_id
_entity_poly.type
_entity_poly.pdbx_seq_one_letter_code
_entity_poly.pdbx_strand_id
1 'polypeptide(L)' 'MQPITHGETYEEALKNGQEVLELIIEEYQKDGKTLPQSKTFVFA' A
#
# COMPACT_ATOMS: atom_id res chain seq x y z
N MET A 1 -3.34 0.42 -12.86
CA MET A 1 -4.22 0.95 -11.79
C MET A 1 -3.51 0.76 -10.47
N GLN A 2 -3.59 1.72 -9.55
CA GLN A 2 -3.17 1.46 -8.16
C GLN A 2 -4.27 0.65 -7.47
N PRO A 3 -3.93 -0.31 -6.61
CA PRO A 3 -4.93 -1.09 -5.88
C PRO A 3 -5.70 -0.18 -4.93
N ILE A 4 -7.00 -0.44 -4.83
CA ILE A 4 -7.92 0.26 -3.93
C ILE A 4 -8.51 -0.80 -3.02
N THR A 5 -8.39 -0.58 -1.71
CA THR A 5 -9.04 -1.39 -0.67
C THR A 5 -10.19 -0.61 -0.06
N HIS A 6 -11.06 -1.32 0.65
CA HIS A 6 -12.17 -0.74 1.41
C HIS A 6 -12.32 -1.45 2.75
N GLY A 7 -13.18 -0.93 3.62
CA GLY A 7 -13.58 -1.54 4.88
C GLY A 7 -14.82 -0.82 5.41
N GLU A 8 -15.59 -1.46 6.27
CA GLU A 8 -16.80 -0.88 6.87
C GLU A 8 -16.46 0.21 7.90
N THR A 9 -15.23 0.18 8.42
CA THR A 9 -14.68 1.19 9.33
C THR A 9 -13.37 1.74 8.79
N TYR A 10 -12.95 2.91 9.30
CA TYR A 10 -11.64 3.47 8.99
C TYR A 10 -10.49 2.53 9.37
N GLU A 11 -10.62 1.81 10.49
CA GLU A 11 -9.63 0.84 10.94
C GLU A 11 -9.52 -0.34 9.98
N GLU A 12 -10.66 -0.90 9.57
CA GLU A 12 -10.69 -2.02 8.63
C GLU A 12 -10.15 -1.61 7.25
N ALA A 13 -10.56 -0.45 6.73
CA ALA A 13 -10.06 0.06 5.45
C ALA A 13 -8.54 0.28 5.49
N LEU A 14 -8.02 0.82 6.59
CA LEU A 14 -6.58 1.02 6.78
C LEU A 14 -5.85 -0.32 6.83
N LYS A 15 -6.34 -1.28 7.63
CA LYS A 15 -5.75 -2.61 7.77
C LYS A 15 -5.70 -3.33 6.41
N ASN A 16 -6.81 -3.36 5.68
CA ASN A 16 -6.88 -3.99 4.37
C ASN A 16 -5.89 -3.32 3.38
N GLY A 17 -5.75 -2.00 3.44
CA GLY A 17 -4.77 -1.25 2.66
C GLY A 17 -3.33 -1.62 2.99
N GLN A 18 -3.01 -1.85 4.26
CA GLN A 18 -1.68 -2.28 4.71
C GLN A 18 -1.36 -3.69 4.23
N GLU A 19 -2.29 -4.64 4.39
CA GLU A 19 -2.10 -6.04 3.94
C GLU A 19 -1.80 -6.12 2.44
N VAL A 20 -2.56 -5.38 1.61
CA VAL A 20 -2.31 -5.32 0.16
C VAL A 20 -0.99 -4.63 -0.17
N LEU A 21 -0.58 -3.60 0.59
CA LEU A 21 0.70 -2.94 0.39
C LEU A 21 1.88 -3.89 0.63
N GLU A 22 1.80 -4.73 1.68
CA GLU A 22 2.81 -5.76 1.97
C GLU A 22 2.93 -6.77 0.83
N LEU A 23 1.80 -7.27 0.31
CA LEU A 23 1.78 -8.19 -0.83
C LEU A 23 2.48 -7.59 -2.07
N ILE A 24 2.23 -6.32 -2.38
CA ILE A 24 2.85 -5.64 -3.52
C ILE A 24 4.36 -5.49 -3.31
N ILE A 25 4.80 -5.20 -2.08
CA ILE A 25 6.22 -5.09 -1.76
C ILE A 25 6.91 -6.45 -2.00
N GLU A 26 6.30 -7.54 -1.56
CA GLU A 26 6.81 -8.89 -1.78
C GLU A 26 6.91 -9.24 -3.28
N GLU A 27 5.90 -8.87 -4.07
CA GLU A 27 5.92 -9.05 -5.54
C GLU A 27 7.08 -8.29 -6.19
N TYR A 28 7.31 -7.03 -5.80
CA TYR A 28 8.42 -6.22 -6.33
C TYR A 28 9.78 -6.86 -6.00
N GLN A 29 9.95 -7.32 -4.76
CA GLN A 29 11.18 -7.99 -4.33
C GLN A 29 11.41 -9.28 -5.09
N LYS A 30 10.37 -10.11 -5.26
CA LYS A 30 10.43 -11.36 -6.02
C LYS A 30 10.79 -11.12 -7.50
N ASP A 31 10.27 -10.06 -8.09
CA ASP A 31 10.53 -9.69 -9.48
C ASP A 31 11.85 -8.91 -9.68
N GLY A 32 12.59 -8.61 -8.59
CA GLY A 32 13.81 -7.79 -8.65
C GLY A 32 13.55 -6.34 -9.08
N LYS A 33 12.32 -5.84 -8.89
CA LYS A 33 11.92 -4.47 -9.23
C LYS A 33 12.21 -3.52 -8.07
N THR A 34 12.53 -2.28 -8.40
CA THR A 34 12.71 -1.22 -7.41
C THR A 34 11.37 -0.70 -6.91
N LEU A 35 11.23 -0.52 -5.60
CA LEU A 35 10.05 0.12 -5.01
C LEU A 35 9.97 1.60 -5.42
N PRO A 36 8.76 2.15 -5.58
CA PRO A 36 8.59 3.58 -5.81
C PRO A 36 9.02 4.39 -4.58
N GLN A 37 9.44 5.64 -4.78
CA GLN A 37 9.73 6.53 -3.65
C GLN A 37 8.44 6.86 -2.87
N SER A 38 8.54 6.81 -1.54
CA SER A 38 7.45 7.21 -0.66
C SER A 38 7.20 8.71 -0.79
N LYS A 39 5.91 9.10 -0.72
CA LYS A 39 5.52 10.51 -0.64
C LYS A 39 5.33 10.86 0.83
N THR A 40 6.10 11.81 1.34
CA THR A 40 5.86 12.39 2.65
C THR A 40 4.61 13.27 2.57
N PHE A 41 3.60 12.97 3.39
CA PHE A 41 2.47 13.86 3.54
C PHE A 41 2.90 15.08 4.36
N VAL A 42 2.65 16.28 3.84
CA VAL A 42 2.93 17.55 4.51
C VAL A 42 1.59 18.25 4.72
N PHE A 43 1.25 18.56 5.98
CA PHE A 43 0.14 19.45 6.27
C PHE A 43 0.55 20.88 5.92
N ALA A 44 -0.30 21.57 5.13
CA ALA A 44 -0.20 23.00 4.87
C ALA A 44 -1.01 23.77 5.92
#